data_AF-A0A671PA08-F1
#
_entry.id   AF-A0A671PA08-F1
#
_cell.length_a   1.000
_cell.length_b   1.000
_cell.length_c   1.000
_cell.angle_alpha   90.00
_cell.angle_beta   90.00
_cell.angle_gamma   90.00
#
_symmetry.space_group_name_H-M   'P 1'
#
loop_
_entity.id
_entity.type
_entity.pdbx_description
1 polymer ?
#
loop_
_entity_poly.entity_id
_entity_poly.type
_entity_poly.pdbx_seq_one_letter_code
_entity_poly.pdbx_strand_id
1 'polypeptide(L)'
;MFRGKQTRVLLLNDMERLECTLFRLEQVHLGFELQFHLGPTLQGKSVHVHTNYPAPGKKFVSSSFRQLEWVNPSGREDDSDKYCKLDLEIAGSYQYYFGCGHEERTGGGFIVVDPVLRIGHERKILPLDCITVQTYLAKCLGPLDEWLDRLRVAKETGYNMIHFTPLQKLGASRSCYSIADQLELNPDFSPPGKNNTWMDVGNLTEKIKKEWNMLCITDVVFNHTDP
;
A
#
# COMPACT_ATOMS: atom_id res chain seq x y z
N MET A 1 22.36 4.65 10.85
CA MET A 1 22.23 3.34 11.53
C MET A 1 21.98 2.30 10.44
N PHE A 2 22.95 1.43 10.14
CA PHE A 2 22.70 0.28 9.29
C PHE A 2 21.71 -0.62 10.04
N ARG A 3 20.44 -0.66 9.60
CA ARG A 3 19.51 -1.69 10.07
C ARG A 3 20.06 -3.03 9.57
N GLY A 4 20.39 -3.93 10.49
CA GLY A 4 20.74 -5.31 10.13
C GLY A 4 19.59 -5.95 9.34
N LYS A 5 19.93 -6.87 8.44
CA LYS A 5 18.93 -7.59 7.64
C LYS A 5 17.98 -8.34 8.58
N GLN A 6 16.67 -8.12 8.44
CA GLN A 6 15.63 -8.76 9.23
C GLN A 6 14.90 -9.79 8.37
N THR A 7 15.03 -11.06 8.76
CA THR A 7 14.33 -12.16 8.10
C THR A 7 12.97 -12.39 8.75
N ARG A 8 11.92 -12.46 7.93
CA ARG A 8 10.58 -12.91 8.29
C ARG A 8 10.39 -14.32 7.75
N VAL A 9 10.04 -15.26 8.62
CA VAL A 9 9.86 -16.65 8.27
C VAL A 9 8.38 -17.00 8.34
N LEU A 10 7.84 -17.57 7.26
CA LEU A 10 6.53 -18.22 7.24
C LEU A 10 6.76 -19.73 7.14
N LEU A 11 6.33 -20.45 8.17
CA LEU A 11 6.35 -21.91 8.17
C LEU A 11 5.14 -22.43 7.41
N LEU A 12 5.36 -23.36 6.49
CA LEU A 12 4.31 -24.01 5.70
C LEU A 12 3.93 -25.33 6.37
N ASN A 13 2.70 -25.47 6.86
CA ASN A 13 2.19 -26.73 7.37
C ASN A 13 1.11 -27.33 6.46
N ASP A 14 1.06 -28.65 6.42
CA ASP A 14 0.07 -29.37 5.62
C ASP A 14 -1.36 -29.02 6.06
N MET A 15 -2.25 -28.85 5.09
CA MET A 15 -3.65 -28.45 5.29
C MET A 15 -3.85 -27.10 6.00
N GLU A 16 -2.80 -26.28 6.14
CA GLU A 16 -2.86 -24.98 6.81
C GLU A 16 -3.51 -23.94 5.90
N ARG A 17 -4.64 -23.38 6.37
CA ARG A 17 -5.42 -22.36 5.66
C ARG A 17 -5.33 -21.03 6.39
N LEU A 18 -4.42 -20.17 5.95
CA LEU A 18 -4.17 -18.85 6.55
C LEU A 18 -4.86 -17.72 5.77
N GLU A 19 -5.98 -18.02 5.09
CA GLU A 19 -6.71 -17.05 4.27
C GLU A 19 -7.25 -15.87 5.10
N CYS A 20 -7.54 -16.10 6.38
CA CYS A 20 -7.99 -15.07 7.31
C CYS A 20 -6.86 -14.48 8.19
N THR A 21 -5.61 -14.91 8.00
CA THR A 21 -4.47 -14.41 8.79
C THR A 21 -3.74 -13.32 8.00
N LEU A 22 -3.57 -12.15 8.63
CA LEU A 22 -2.91 -11.01 8.01
C LEU A 22 -1.42 -10.99 8.37
N PHE A 23 -0.57 -11.24 7.37
CA PHE A 23 0.88 -11.06 7.51
C PHE A 23 1.30 -9.72 6.91
N ARG A 24 1.62 -8.74 7.77
CA ARG A 24 2.16 -7.44 7.34
C ARG A 24 3.69 -7.47 7.29
N LEU A 25 4.24 -7.04 6.17
CA LEU A 25 5.66 -7.11 5.86
C LEU A 25 6.17 -5.74 5.36
N GLU A 26 7.40 -5.41 5.75
CA GLU A 26 8.10 -4.23 5.25
C GLU A 26 8.88 -4.57 3.96
N GLN A 27 9.18 -3.55 3.15
CA GLN A 27 9.87 -3.73 1.87
C GLN A 27 11.37 -4.03 2.05
N VAL A 28 11.96 -4.72 1.07
CA VAL A 28 13.36 -5.19 1.08
C VAL A 28 14.37 -4.06 1.24
N HIS A 29 14.09 -2.88 0.70
CA HIS A 29 14.96 -1.71 0.84
C HIS A 29 15.01 -1.14 2.27
N LEU A 30 14.13 -1.61 3.17
CA LEU A 30 14.19 -1.35 4.62
C LEU A 30 14.98 -2.42 5.38
N GLY A 31 15.55 -3.41 4.67
CA GLY A 31 16.34 -4.50 5.21
C GLY A 31 15.56 -5.80 5.44
N PHE A 32 14.35 -5.94 4.91
CA PHE A 32 13.47 -7.08 5.16
C PHE A 32 13.57 -8.17 4.10
N GLU A 33 13.53 -9.43 4.52
CA GLU A 33 13.48 -10.57 3.60
C GLU A 33 12.39 -11.53 4.06
N LEU A 34 11.52 -11.96 3.14
CA LEU A 34 10.55 -13.02 3.41
C LEU A 34 11.13 -14.36 2.98
N GLN A 35 11.04 -15.34 3.87
CA GLN A 35 11.40 -16.73 3.60
C GLN A 35 10.23 -17.65 3.93
N PHE A 36 9.90 -18.55 3.03
CA PHE A 36 8.99 -19.67 3.29
C PHE A 36 9.82 -20.90 3.66
N HIS A 37 9.54 -21.48 4.82
CA HIS A 37 10.24 -22.64 5.36
C HIS A 37 9.26 -23.81 5.48
N LEU A 38 9.75 -25.04 5.35
CA LEU A 38 8.91 -26.20 5.62
C LEU A 38 8.63 -26.32 7.11
N GLY A 39 7.35 -26.43 7.46
CA GLY A 39 6.92 -26.87 8.78
C GLY A 39 7.09 -28.39 8.97
N PRO A 40 6.99 -28.89 10.20
CA PRO A 40 7.23 -30.30 10.52
C PRO A 40 6.37 -31.29 9.72
N THR A 41 5.15 -30.89 9.35
CA THR A 41 4.17 -31.74 8.62
C THR A 41 4.48 -31.91 7.13
N LEU A 42 5.40 -31.09 6.59
CA LEU A 42 5.81 -31.11 5.19
C LEU A 42 7.26 -31.58 5.00
N GLN A 43 7.99 -31.90 6.06
CA GLN A 43 9.35 -32.44 5.93
C GLN A 43 9.36 -33.79 5.22
N GLY A 44 10.34 -34.00 4.33
CA GLY A 44 10.47 -35.18 3.49
C GLY A 44 9.48 -35.21 2.32
N LYS A 45 8.64 -34.18 2.16
CA LYS A 45 7.67 -34.08 1.06
C LYS A 45 8.19 -33.17 -0.05
N SER A 46 7.83 -33.51 -1.29
CA SER A 46 8.08 -32.64 -2.45
C SER A 46 7.04 -31.53 -2.48
N VAL A 47 7.42 -30.33 -1.98
CA VAL A 47 6.53 -29.18 -1.88
C VAL A 47 6.86 -28.15 -2.96
N HIS A 48 5.84 -27.62 -3.62
CA HIS A 48 5.96 -26.48 -4.53
C HIS A 48 5.25 -25.26 -3.96
N VAL A 49 5.90 -24.10 -3.98
CA VAL A 49 5.36 -22.84 -3.46
C VAL A 49 5.14 -21.88 -4.61
N HIS A 50 3.95 -21.27 -4.66
CA HIS A 50 3.55 -20.33 -5.69
C HIS A 50 3.12 -19.00 -5.07
N THR A 51 3.38 -17.91 -5.78
CA THR A 51 2.91 -16.57 -5.39
C THR A 51 2.53 -15.75 -6.61
N ASN A 52 1.55 -14.85 -6.45
CA ASN A 52 1.24 -13.82 -7.44
C ASN A 52 2.08 -12.54 -7.27
N TYR A 53 3.05 -12.54 -6.35
CA TYR A 53 4.04 -11.48 -6.26
C TYR A 53 4.87 -11.45 -7.56
N PRO A 54 4.93 -10.30 -8.25
CA PRO A 54 5.51 -10.23 -9.59
C PRO A 54 6.99 -10.58 -9.56
N ALA A 55 7.48 -11.20 -10.63
CA ALA A 55 8.91 -11.34 -10.85
C ALA A 55 9.56 -9.95 -11.03
N PRO A 56 10.88 -9.79 -10.73
CA PRO A 56 11.58 -8.52 -10.91
C PRO A 56 11.34 -7.92 -12.30
N GLY A 57 10.98 -6.64 -12.34
CA GLY A 57 10.69 -5.90 -13.58
C GLY A 57 9.35 -6.23 -14.25
N LYS A 58 8.52 -7.12 -13.70
CA LYS A 58 7.17 -7.40 -14.21
C LYS A 58 6.11 -6.59 -13.46
N LYS A 59 5.02 -6.28 -14.16
CA LYS A 59 3.82 -5.68 -13.53
C LYS A 59 3.04 -6.73 -12.77
N PHE A 60 2.42 -6.33 -11.66
CA PHE A 60 1.52 -7.18 -10.91
C PHE A 60 0.25 -7.50 -11.72
N VAL A 61 -0.15 -8.78 -11.71
CA VAL A 61 -1.41 -9.29 -12.25
C VAL A 61 -1.96 -10.29 -11.24
N SER A 62 -3.14 -10.01 -10.69
CA SER A 62 -3.69 -10.78 -9.55
C SER A 62 -3.89 -12.27 -9.83
N SER A 63 -4.17 -12.65 -11.07
CA SER A 63 -4.39 -14.02 -11.52
C SER A 63 -3.12 -14.77 -11.94
N SER A 64 -1.98 -14.09 -12.03
CA SER A 64 -0.73 -14.69 -12.51
C SER A 64 0.13 -15.14 -11.34
N PHE A 65 0.38 -16.45 -11.24
CA PHE A 65 1.22 -17.04 -10.21
C PHE A 65 2.51 -17.56 -10.82
N ARG A 66 3.60 -17.50 -10.04
CA ARG A 66 4.89 -18.11 -10.37
C ARG A 66 5.33 -19.03 -9.25
N GLN A 67 5.98 -20.12 -9.61
CA GLN A 67 6.64 -20.99 -8.65
C GLN A 67 7.90 -20.31 -8.10
N LEU A 68 8.16 -20.48 -6.81
CA LEU A 68 9.40 -20.07 -6.16
C LEU A 68 10.41 -21.21 -6.18
N GLU A 69 11.69 -20.86 -6.25
CA GLU A 69 12.79 -21.81 -6.19
C GLU A 69 13.18 -22.08 -4.74
N TRP A 70 13.48 -23.34 -4.43
CA TRP A 70 14.04 -23.74 -3.14
C TRP A 70 15.54 -23.47 -3.12
N VAL A 71 16.00 -22.84 -2.05
CA VAL A 71 17.41 -22.56 -1.78
C VAL A 71 17.86 -23.47 -0.63
N ASN A 72 18.94 -24.22 -0.84
CA ASN A 72 19.58 -25.07 0.19
C ASN A 72 20.90 -24.41 0.62
N PRO A 73 20.93 -23.63 1.71
CA PRO A 73 22.12 -22.87 2.09
C PRO A 73 23.29 -23.77 2.54
N SER A 74 23.05 -24.93 3.16
CA SER A 74 24.10 -25.89 3.49
C SER A 74 24.58 -26.75 2.31
N GLY A 75 23.92 -26.67 1.15
CA GLY A 75 24.18 -27.54 0.01
C GLY A 75 23.82 -29.01 0.25
N ARG A 76 23.20 -29.34 1.38
CA ARG A 76 22.66 -30.67 1.65
C ARG A 76 21.34 -30.84 0.92
N GLU A 77 21.05 -32.07 0.51
CA GLU A 77 19.76 -32.43 -0.09
C GLU A 77 18.67 -32.73 0.94
N ASP A 78 18.98 -32.55 2.24
CA ASP A 78 17.99 -32.71 3.31
C ASP A 78 17.10 -31.46 3.46
N ASP A 79 15.91 -31.65 4.02
CA ASP A 79 14.89 -30.61 4.15
C ASP A 79 15.12 -29.68 5.35
N SER A 80 16.28 -29.76 6.01
CA SER A 80 16.49 -29.18 7.33
C SER A 80 16.61 -27.65 7.31
N ASP A 81 17.16 -27.10 6.21
CA ASP A 81 17.45 -25.67 6.08
C ASP A 81 16.97 -25.06 4.77
N LYS A 82 16.19 -25.80 3.96
CA LYS A 82 15.69 -25.30 2.68
C LYS A 82 14.60 -24.26 2.85
N TYR A 83 14.66 -23.20 2.05
CA TYR A 83 13.65 -22.15 2.04
C TYR A 83 13.41 -21.56 0.66
N CYS A 84 12.19 -21.08 0.41
CA CYS A 84 11.92 -20.21 -0.73
C CYS A 84 12.07 -18.75 -0.31
N LYS A 85 12.83 -17.98 -1.08
CA LYS A 85 13.06 -16.56 -0.83
C LYS A 85 12.12 -15.69 -1.67
N LEU A 86 11.58 -14.63 -1.06
CA LEU A 86 10.82 -13.60 -1.76
C LEU A 86 11.28 -12.19 -1.35
N ASP A 87 11.88 -11.45 -2.28
CA ASP A 87 12.27 -10.05 -2.10
C ASP A 87 11.09 -9.13 -2.43
N LEU A 88 10.59 -8.43 -1.40
CA LEU A 88 9.38 -7.61 -1.46
C LEU A 88 9.72 -6.13 -1.70
N GLU A 89 9.67 -5.70 -2.94
CA GLU A 89 9.96 -4.32 -3.38
C GLU A 89 8.72 -3.46 -3.58
N ILE A 90 7.57 -4.08 -3.86
CA ILE A 90 6.34 -3.38 -4.25
C ILE A 90 5.32 -3.54 -3.13
N ALA A 91 4.75 -2.42 -2.69
CA ALA A 91 3.65 -2.42 -1.73
C ALA A 91 2.39 -2.99 -2.38
N GLY A 92 1.62 -3.76 -1.62
CA GLY A 92 0.41 -4.38 -2.14
C GLY A 92 -0.06 -5.55 -1.29
N SER A 93 -1.15 -6.16 -1.74
CA SER A 93 -1.67 -7.41 -1.19
C SER A 93 -1.39 -8.53 -2.19
N TYR A 94 -0.71 -9.57 -1.72
CA TYR A 94 -0.30 -10.70 -2.53
C TYR A 94 -0.77 -12.00 -1.90
N GLN A 95 -0.95 -13.00 -2.74
CA GLN A 95 -1.35 -14.34 -2.34
C GLN A 95 -0.19 -15.29 -2.56
N TYR A 96 -0.08 -16.27 -1.68
CA TYR A 96 0.73 -17.45 -1.89
C TYR A 96 -0.09 -18.71 -1.63
N TYR A 97 0.28 -19.79 -2.30
CA TYR A 97 -0.22 -21.11 -2.01
C TYR A 97 0.90 -22.13 -2.19
N PHE A 98 0.72 -23.30 -1.63
CA PHE A 98 1.64 -24.41 -1.80
C PHE A 98 0.88 -25.72 -1.91
N GLY A 99 1.52 -26.70 -2.54
CA GLY A 99 1.01 -28.06 -2.67
C GLY A 99 2.12 -29.07 -2.49
N CYS A 100 1.74 -30.35 -2.48
CA CYS A 100 2.66 -31.46 -2.23
C CYS A 100 2.44 -32.59 -3.24
N GLY A 101 3.52 -33.04 -3.88
CA GLY A 101 3.49 -34.14 -4.84
C GLY A 101 2.56 -33.83 -6.02
N HIS A 102 1.44 -34.56 -6.11
CA HIS A 102 0.42 -34.37 -7.16
C HIS A 102 -0.67 -33.36 -6.79
N GLU A 103 -0.79 -32.97 -5.53
CA GLU A 103 -1.80 -32.01 -5.09
C GLU A 103 -1.31 -30.59 -5.35
N GLU A 104 -2.04 -29.85 -6.19
CA GLU A 104 -1.66 -28.51 -6.61
C GLU A 104 -1.67 -27.51 -5.45
N ARG A 105 -2.66 -27.62 -4.55
CA ARG A 105 -2.88 -26.69 -3.45
C ARG A 105 -3.36 -27.40 -2.18
N THR A 106 -2.48 -27.52 -1.20
CA THR A 106 -2.77 -28.08 0.14
C THR A 106 -2.87 -27.01 1.22
N GLY A 107 -2.29 -25.82 0.98
CA GLY A 107 -2.39 -24.68 1.87
C GLY A 107 -2.07 -23.35 1.20
N GLY A 108 -2.15 -22.27 1.96
CA GLY A 108 -1.84 -20.93 1.47
C GLY A 108 -2.38 -19.80 2.34
N GLY A 109 -2.13 -18.57 1.90
CA GLY A 109 -2.54 -17.37 2.61
C GLY A 109 -2.23 -16.10 1.83
N PHE A 110 -2.35 -14.97 2.53
CA PHE A 110 -2.10 -13.64 1.99
C PHE A 110 -0.97 -12.94 2.75
N ILE A 111 -0.20 -12.15 2.03
CA ILE A 111 0.80 -11.23 2.59
C ILE A 111 0.46 -9.81 2.15
N VAL A 112 0.62 -8.86 3.06
CA VAL A 112 0.47 -7.43 2.80
C VAL A 112 1.82 -6.78 2.97
N VAL A 113 2.31 -6.15 1.90
CA VAL A 113 3.54 -5.38 1.90
C VAL A 113 3.19 -3.92 2.10
N ASP A 114 3.65 -3.36 3.20
CA ASP A 114 3.33 -2.00 3.60
C ASP A 114 3.95 -0.96 2.63
N PRO A 115 3.24 0.15 2.35
CA PRO A 115 3.79 1.24 1.54
C PRO A 115 4.84 2.04 2.32
N VAL A 116 5.86 2.53 1.62
CA VAL A 116 6.85 3.43 2.19
C VAL A 116 6.49 4.87 1.85
N LEU A 117 5.96 5.57 2.84
CA LEU A 117 5.57 6.97 2.73
C LEU A 117 6.79 7.89 2.86
N ARG A 118 6.93 8.87 1.96
CA ARG A 118 8.08 9.79 1.93
C ARG A 118 7.63 11.24 1.86
N ILE A 119 8.19 12.06 2.74
CA ILE A 119 7.84 13.48 2.93
C ILE A 119 9.08 14.38 2.80
N GLY A 120 8.85 15.64 2.42
CA GLY A 120 9.90 16.65 2.29
C GLY A 120 10.81 16.50 1.08
N HIS A 121 11.70 17.48 0.91
CA HIS A 121 12.75 17.47 -0.12
C HIS A 121 13.75 16.32 0.06
N GLU A 122 14.07 15.98 1.31
CA GLU A 122 15.00 14.90 1.65
C GLU A 122 14.37 13.50 1.53
N ARG A 123 13.08 13.41 1.16
CA ARG A 123 12.33 12.15 1.02
C ARG A 123 12.42 11.27 2.26
N LYS A 124 12.36 11.90 3.44
CA LYS A 124 12.36 11.24 4.75
C LYS A 124 11.21 10.25 4.83
N ILE A 125 11.48 9.06 5.35
CA ILE A 125 10.45 8.05 5.57
C ILE A 125 9.54 8.52 6.70
N LEU A 126 8.23 8.54 6.45
CA LEU A 126 7.19 8.69 7.46
C LEU A 126 6.75 7.29 7.91
N PRO A 127 7.06 6.86 9.14
CA PRO A 127 6.58 5.59 9.66
C PRO A 127 5.05 5.56 9.71
N LEU A 128 4.44 4.43 9.34
CA LEU A 128 2.97 4.31 9.30
C LEU A 128 2.34 4.51 10.69
N ASP A 129 2.99 4.03 11.74
CA ASP A 129 2.53 4.18 13.13
C ASP A 129 2.67 5.62 13.66
N CYS A 130 3.33 6.50 12.90
CA CYS A 130 3.49 7.91 13.26
C CYS A 130 2.53 8.82 12.48
N ILE A 131 1.60 8.27 11.70
CA ILE A 131 0.63 9.08 10.94
C ILE A 131 -0.35 9.75 11.91
N THR A 132 -0.48 11.06 11.76
CA THR A 132 -1.48 11.90 12.44
C THR A 132 -2.21 12.70 11.37
N VAL A 133 -3.51 12.50 11.24
CA VAL A 133 -4.31 13.03 10.13
C VAL A 133 -5.31 14.06 10.61
N GLN A 134 -5.40 15.19 9.91
CA GLN A 134 -6.50 16.15 10.08
C GLN A 134 -7.43 16.11 8.86
N THR A 135 -8.72 15.90 9.11
CA THR A 135 -9.75 15.85 8.07
C THR A 135 -10.36 17.23 7.82
N TYR A 136 -10.50 17.60 6.54
CA TYR A 136 -11.15 18.80 6.09
C TYR A 136 -12.31 18.48 5.14
N LEU A 137 -13.47 19.12 5.40
CA LEU A 137 -14.58 19.15 4.45
C LEU A 137 -14.18 20.09 3.30
N ALA A 138 -13.76 19.53 2.17
CA ALA A 138 -13.19 20.29 1.06
C ALA A 138 -14.11 21.41 0.56
N LYS A 139 -15.43 21.15 0.52
CA LYS A 139 -16.45 22.16 0.15
C LYS A 139 -16.47 23.40 1.06
N CYS A 140 -15.92 23.32 2.27
CA CYS A 140 -15.85 24.43 3.22
C CYS A 140 -14.51 25.18 3.15
N LEU A 141 -13.56 24.75 2.33
CA LEU A 141 -12.26 25.40 2.16
C LEU A 141 -12.31 26.60 1.19
N GLY A 142 -13.43 26.81 0.49
CA GLY A 142 -13.58 27.92 -0.44
C GLY A 142 -12.68 27.79 -1.68
N PRO A 143 -12.35 28.91 -2.33
CA PRO A 143 -11.46 28.94 -3.49
C PRO A 143 -10.06 28.37 -3.17
N LEU A 144 -9.48 27.64 -4.12
CA LEU A 144 -8.23 26.87 -3.95
C LEU A 144 -7.03 27.74 -3.50
N ASP A 145 -7.00 29.01 -3.90
CA ASP A 145 -5.95 29.98 -3.55
C ASP A 145 -5.92 30.32 -2.06
N GLU A 146 -7.04 30.15 -1.35
CA GLU A 146 -7.12 30.36 0.10
C GLU A 146 -6.76 29.10 0.92
N TRP A 147 -6.61 27.94 0.27
CA TRP A 147 -6.45 26.66 0.98
C TRP A 147 -5.17 26.60 1.80
N LEU A 148 -4.06 27.16 1.31
CA LEU A 148 -2.81 27.13 2.08
C LEU A 148 -2.95 27.80 3.44
N ASP A 149 -3.66 28.92 3.53
CA ASP A 149 -3.82 29.61 4.81
C ASP A 149 -4.79 28.87 5.73
N ARG A 150 -5.86 28.30 5.17
CA ARG A 150 -6.85 27.51 5.94
C ARG A 150 -6.27 26.18 6.43
N LEU A 151 -5.44 25.51 5.63
CA LEU A 151 -4.78 24.24 5.96
C LEU A 151 -3.56 24.42 6.86
N ARG A 152 -3.02 25.64 6.98
CA ARG A 152 -1.86 25.95 7.82
C ARG A 152 -2.06 25.50 9.27
N VAL A 153 -3.29 25.56 9.78
CA VAL A 153 -3.61 25.11 11.13
C VAL A 153 -3.17 23.66 11.38
N ALA A 154 -3.36 22.74 10.42
CA ALA A 154 -2.93 21.36 10.57
C ALA A 154 -1.41 21.23 10.73
N LYS A 155 -0.66 21.99 9.93
CA LYS A 155 0.80 22.05 10.01
C LYS A 155 1.26 22.58 11.37
N GLU A 156 0.76 23.74 11.76
CA GLU A 156 1.22 24.43 12.99
C GLU A 156 0.78 23.71 14.28
N THR A 157 -0.21 22.81 14.18
CA THR A 157 -0.64 21.94 15.29
C THR A 157 0.03 20.56 15.28
N GLY A 158 0.95 20.30 14.34
CA GLY A 158 1.81 19.12 14.35
C GLY A 158 1.27 17.90 13.60
N TYR A 159 0.18 18.02 12.84
CA TYR A 159 -0.26 16.94 11.95
C TYR A 159 0.75 16.73 10.81
N ASN A 160 0.80 15.51 10.28
CA ASN A 160 1.69 15.13 9.18
C ASN A 160 0.95 14.59 7.95
N MET A 161 -0.38 14.60 7.99
CA MET A 161 -1.22 14.22 6.87
C MET A 161 -2.53 15.03 6.89
N ILE A 162 -2.97 15.45 5.71
CA ILE A 162 -4.27 16.08 5.47
C ILE A 162 -5.16 15.07 4.76
N HIS A 163 -6.38 14.90 5.27
CA HIS A 163 -7.42 14.14 4.62
C HIS A 163 -8.49 15.09 4.07
N PHE A 164 -8.74 15.02 2.78
CA PHE A 164 -9.83 15.74 2.14
C PHE A 164 -11.02 14.81 1.94
N THR A 165 -12.23 15.27 2.28
CA THR A 165 -13.44 14.68 1.67
C THR A 165 -13.39 14.84 0.15
N PRO A 166 -14.23 14.13 -0.63
CA PRO A 166 -14.14 14.14 -2.09
C PRO A 166 -14.03 15.55 -2.68
N LEU A 167 -13.10 15.70 -3.63
CA LEU A 167 -12.76 16.95 -4.30
C LEU A 167 -13.53 17.14 -5.61
N GLN A 168 -14.24 16.11 -6.04
CA GLN A 168 -14.95 16.02 -7.29
C GLN A 168 -16.19 16.91 -7.32
N LYS A 169 -16.73 17.15 -8.52
CA LYS A 169 -17.97 17.90 -8.72
C LYS A 169 -19.12 17.28 -7.94
N LEU A 170 -19.76 18.12 -7.13
CA LEU A 170 -20.88 17.72 -6.30
C LEU A 170 -22.19 17.72 -7.11
N GLY A 171 -23.09 16.81 -6.76
CA GLY A 171 -24.45 16.75 -7.27
C GLY A 171 -25.42 17.66 -6.53
N ALA A 172 -26.72 17.48 -6.81
CA ALA A 172 -27.75 18.45 -6.48
C ALA A 172 -27.88 18.72 -4.97
N SER A 173 -27.65 17.70 -4.13
CA SER A 173 -27.72 17.83 -2.67
C SER A 173 -26.56 18.64 -2.06
N ARG A 174 -25.47 18.83 -2.82
CA ARG A 174 -24.20 19.41 -2.34
C ARG A 174 -23.61 18.71 -1.10
N SER A 175 -23.99 17.45 -0.87
CA SER A 175 -23.30 16.58 0.09
C SER A 175 -21.91 16.21 -0.47
N CYS A 176 -20.88 16.11 0.38
CA CYS A 176 -19.51 15.83 -0.05
C CYS A 176 -19.37 14.46 -0.74
N TYR A 177 -20.30 13.54 -0.50
CA TYR A 177 -20.28 12.19 -1.07
C TYR A 177 -21.29 12.01 -2.22
N SER A 178 -22.08 13.04 -2.53
CA SER A 178 -22.97 13.09 -3.69
C SER A 178 -22.16 13.62 -4.88
N ILE A 179 -21.45 12.74 -5.58
CA ILE A 179 -20.56 13.12 -6.68
C ILE A 179 -21.33 13.03 -8.00
N ALA A 180 -21.39 14.12 -8.75
CA ALA A 180 -22.03 14.19 -10.07
C ALA A 180 -21.08 13.80 -11.22
N ASP A 181 -19.79 14.12 -11.07
CA ASP A 181 -18.76 13.72 -12.04
C ASP A 181 -17.47 13.40 -11.29
N GLN A 182 -17.04 12.14 -11.34
CA GLN A 182 -15.85 11.65 -10.64
C GLN A 182 -14.54 12.17 -11.25
N LEU A 183 -14.57 12.63 -12.50
CA LEU A 183 -13.40 13.09 -13.27
C LEU A 183 -13.24 14.61 -13.22
N GLU A 184 -14.31 15.35 -12.93
CA GLU A 184 -14.29 16.80 -12.83
C GLU A 184 -13.97 17.27 -11.40
N LEU A 185 -13.05 18.23 -11.27
CA LEU A 185 -12.81 18.93 -9.99
C LEU A 185 -14.04 19.78 -9.64
N ASN A 186 -14.38 19.92 -8.35
CA ASN A 186 -15.48 20.78 -7.94
C ASN A 186 -15.25 22.24 -8.42
N PRO A 187 -16.14 22.79 -9.28
CA PRO A 187 -16.00 24.15 -9.79
C PRO A 187 -16.08 25.22 -8.69
N ASP A 188 -16.65 24.92 -7.52
CA ASP A 188 -16.68 25.83 -6.36
C ASP A 188 -15.28 26.22 -5.87
N PHE A 189 -14.24 25.44 -6.20
CA PHE A 189 -12.87 25.75 -5.84
C PHE A 189 -12.24 26.81 -6.75
N SER A 190 -12.92 27.22 -7.81
CA SER A 190 -12.45 28.25 -8.75
C SER A 190 -13.02 29.62 -8.40
N PRO A 191 -12.18 30.65 -8.16
CA PRO A 191 -12.66 32.01 -8.00
C PRO A 191 -13.20 32.56 -9.35
N PRO A 192 -14.04 33.61 -9.33
CA PRO A 192 -14.58 34.21 -10.55
C PRO A 192 -13.48 34.58 -11.56
N GLY A 193 -13.61 34.11 -12.80
CA GLY A 193 -12.66 34.38 -13.88
C GLY A 193 -11.42 33.48 -13.90
N LYS A 194 -11.30 32.50 -12.99
CA LYS A 194 -10.27 31.46 -13.02
C LYS A 194 -10.93 30.09 -13.15
N ASN A 195 -10.18 29.12 -13.67
CA ASN A 195 -10.58 27.72 -13.70
C ASN A 195 -9.46 26.87 -13.10
N ASN A 196 -9.61 26.48 -11.84
CA ASN A 196 -8.68 25.57 -11.18
C ASN A 196 -8.94 24.13 -11.66
N THR A 197 -7.87 23.37 -11.81
CA THR A 197 -7.88 22.00 -12.33
C THR A 197 -7.22 21.03 -11.35
N TRP A 198 -7.26 19.74 -11.65
CA TRP A 198 -6.48 18.74 -10.91
C TRP A 198 -4.97 19.03 -10.91
N MET A 199 -4.45 19.75 -11.92
CA MET A 199 -3.05 20.18 -11.93
C MET A 199 -2.76 21.17 -10.80
N ASP A 200 -3.68 22.12 -10.54
CA ASP A 200 -3.53 23.09 -9.46
C ASP A 200 -3.58 22.43 -8.08
N VAL A 201 -4.48 21.46 -7.90
CA VAL A 201 -4.54 20.61 -6.70
C VAL A 201 -3.25 19.78 -6.55
N GLY A 202 -2.73 19.22 -7.64
CA GLY A 202 -1.46 18.51 -7.68
C GLY A 202 -0.29 19.40 -7.24
N ASN A 203 -0.23 20.62 -7.73
CA ASN A 203 0.79 21.61 -7.34
C ASN A 203 0.69 21.98 -5.85
N LEU A 204 -0.54 22.19 -5.35
CA LEU A 204 -0.79 22.46 -3.93
C LEU A 204 -0.33 21.30 -3.03
N THR A 205 -0.74 20.07 -3.36
CA THR A 205 -0.39 18.89 -2.56
C THR A 205 1.10 18.59 -2.58
N GLU A 206 1.77 18.80 -3.73
CA GLU A 206 3.23 18.67 -3.84
C GLU A 206 3.95 19.75 -3.03
N LYS A 207 3.42 20.98 -2.99
CA LYS A 207 3.93 22.06 -2.13
C LYS A 207 3.83 21.69 -0.65
N ILE A 208 2.66 21.22 -0.20
CA ILE A 208 2.42 20.74 1.17
C ILE A 208 3.41 19.61 1.53
N LYS A 209 3.63 18.67 0.61
CA LYS A 209 4.59 17.57 0.80
C LYS A 209 6.03 18.03 0.95
N LYS A 210 6.47 18.96 0.10
CA LYS A 210 7.85 19.45 0.06
C LYS A 210 8.17 20.43 1.18
N GLU A 211 7.29 21.41 1.38
CA GLU A 211 7.53 22.53 2.28
C GLU A 211 7.04 22.27 3.71
N TRP A 212 5.98 21.48 3.89
CA TRP A 212 5.40 21.22 5.21
C TRP A 212 5.71 19.81 5.74
N ASN A 213 6.35 18.96 4.94
CA ASN A 213 6.58 17.55 5.26
C ASN A 213 5.27 16.78 5.54
N MET A 214 4.16 17.14 4.87
CA MET A 214 2.85 16.53 5.08
C MET A 214 2.34 15.82 3.83
N LEU A 215 1.64 14.70 3.98
CA LEU A 215 0.97 14.02 2.86
C LEU A 215 -0.49 14.44 2.75
N CYS A 216 -1.09 14.21 1.59
CA CYS A 216 -2.51 14.42 1.36
C CYS A 216 -3.15 13.11 0.90
N ILE A 217 -4.32 12.81 1.43
CA ILE A 217 -5.19 11.72 0.97
C ILE A 217 -6.60 12.26 0.73
N THR A 218 -7.38 11.55 -0.07
CA THR A 218 -8.79 11.87 -0.33
C THR A 218 -9.62 10.61 -0.22
N ASP A 219 -10.87 10.79 0.19
CA ASP A 219 -11.89 9.76 0.04
C ASP A 219 -12.11 9.41 -1.44
N VAL A 220 -12.48 8.15 -1.69
CA VAL A 220 -12.94 7.64 -2.98
C VAL A 220 -14.29 6.96 -2.78
N VAL A 221 -15.27 7.32 -3.61
CA VAL A 221 -16.65 6.83 -3.50
C VAL A 221 -16.92 5.81 -4.61
N PHE A 222 -17.04 4.54 -4.24
CA PHE A 222 -17.29 3.44 -5.20
C PHE A 222 -18.74 2.95 -5.22
N ASN A 223 -19.51 3.23 -4.18
CA ASN A 223 -20.81 2.59 -3.95
C ASN A 223 -22.00 3.31 -4.61
N HIS A 224 -21.86 4.59 -4.97
CA HIS A 224 -22.93 5.39 -5.60
C HIS A 224 -22.39 6.59 -6.37
N THR A 225 -23.25 7.19 -7.21
CA THR A 225 -23.03 8.46 -7.93
C THR A 225 -24.35 9.22 -7.98
N ASP A 226 -24.29 10.55 -7.92
CA ASP A 226 -25.43 11.43 -8.18
C ASP A 226 -25.52 11.64 -9.71
N PRO A 227 -26.69 11.48 -10.35
CA PRO A 227 -26.84 11.74 -11.78
C PRO A 227 -26.80 13.22 -12.15
#